data_AF-A0A2K0TCH2-F1
#
_entry.id   AF-A0A2K0TCH2-F1
#
_cell.length_a   1.000
_cell.length_b   1.000
_cell.length_c   1.000
_cell.angle_alpha   90.00
_cell.angle_beta   90.00
_cell.angle_gamma   90.00
#
_symmetry.space_group_name_H-M   'P 1'
#
loop_
_entity.id
_entity.type
_entity.pdbx_description
1 polymer ?
#
loop_
_entity_poly.entity_id
_entity_poly.type
_entity_poly.pdbx_seq_one_letter_code
_entity_poly.pdbx_strand_id
1 'polypeptide(L)'
;MALRALWTRPALNRMLSIIEERWISQGGKEQDRPAILKEKLSLEEWKVVAAVQKILQLFKVASKQLQGAGISGKRSTSGGFDEYFQVIEMLLDHLELAIQGVVIEENHDRMMEEVHLFDDMDAKTRRLLKIYIKLGWKKLNDYYGKLTSTAYVAVVVFHPCKKWRALEQLWNQLPSRQTSG
;
A
#
# COMPACT_ATOMS: atom_id res chain seq x y z
N MET A 1 -2.32 10.24 -1.98
CA MET A 1 -3.43 10.93 -1.28
C MET A 1 -3.28 10.87 0.25
N ALA A 2 -2.96 9.72 0.86
CA ALA A 2 -2.84 9.60 2.32
C ALA A 2 -1.78 10.50 3.00
N LEU A 3 -0.61 10.71 2.36
CA LEU A 3 0.44 11.58 2.92
C LEU A 3 -0.03 13.04 3.11
N ARG A 4 -0.86 13.55 2.20
CA ARG A 4 -1.47 14.87 2.37
C ARG A 4 -2.44 14.89 3.55
N ALA A 5 -3.20 13.82 3.76
CA ALA A 5 -4.15 13.72 4.87
C ALA A 5 -3.46 13.81 6.24
N LEU A 6 -2.31 13.12 6.41
CA LEU A 6 -1.50 13.25 7.64
C LEU A 6 -0.94 14.66 7.83
N TRP A 7 -0.44 15.27 6.76
CA TRP A 7 0.09 16.65 6.82
C TRP A 7 -0.98 17.68 7.15
N THR A 8 -2.21 17.49 6.65
CA THR A 8 -3.33 18.38 6.94
C THR A 8 -3.97 18.13 8.31
N ARG A 9 -3.62 17.03 9.01
CA ARG A 9 -4.21 16.64 10.30
C ARG A 9 -4.18 17.76 11.34
N PRO A 10 -3.06 18.49 11.58
CA PRO A 10 -3.04 19.57 12.57
C PRO A 10 -3.97 20.73 12.19
N ALA A 11 -4.03 21.09 10.91
CA ALA A 11 -4.92 22.14 10.42
C ALA A 11 -6.40 21.75 10.54
N LEU A 12 -6.74 20.50 10.17
CA LEU A 12 -8.08 19.94 10.33
C LEU A 12 -8.51 19.92 11.80
N ASN A 13 -7.63 19.45 12.70
CA ASN A 13 -7.92 19.42 14.12
C ASN A 13 -8.14 20.82 14.71
N ARG A 14 -7.35 21.82 14.27
CA ARG A 14 -7.56 23.22 14.66
C ARG A 14 -8.91 23.74 14.16
N MET A 15 -9.25 23.49 12.90
CA MET A 15 -10.55 23.90 12.34
C MET A 15 -11.71 23.26 13.10
N LEU A 16 -11.63 21.95 13.41
CA LEU A 16 -12.64 21.25 14.20
C LEU A 16 -12.74 21.84 15.62
N SER A 17 -11.62 22.17 16.27
CA SER A 17 -11.62 22.82 17.60
C SER A 17 -12.35 24.16 17.56
N ILE A 18 -12.07 25.00 16.56
CA ILE A 18 -12.73 26.31 16.40
C ILE A 18 -14.24 26.15 16.21
N ILE A 19 -14.66 25.17 15.40
CA ILE A 19 -16.08 24.87 15.19
C ILE A 19 -16.74 24.36 16.48
N GLU A 20 -16.06 23.49 17.21
CA GLU A 20 -16.53 22.92 18.48
C GLU A 20 -16.67 24.01 19.56
N GLU A 21 -15.66 24.88 19.73
CA GLU A 21 -15.69 26.04 20.64
C GLU A 21 -16.80 27.03 20.28
N ARG A 22 -17.00 27.30 18.98
CA ARG A 22 -18.07 28.18 18.52
C ARG A 22 -19.45 27.60 18.82
N TRP A 23 -19.63 26.30 18.63
CA TRP A 23 -20.89 25.63 18.92
C TRP A 23 -21.18 25.59 20.43
N ILE A 24 -20.17 25.31 21.26
CA ILE A 24 -20.28 25.33 22.72
C ILE A 24 -20.62 26.74 23.21
N SER A 25 -19.93 27.78 22.71
CA SER A 25 -20.18 29.18 23.13
C SER A 25 -21.57 29.70 22.73
N GLN A 26 -22.21 29.09 21.74
CA GLN A 26 -23.59 29.40 21.34
C GLN A 26 -24.65 28.62 22.13
N GLY A 27 -24.26 27.84 23.15
CA GLY A 27 -25.20 27.03 23.94
C GLY A 27 -25.69 25.79 23.18
N GLY A 28 -24.87 25.27 22.27
CA GLY A 28 -25.19 24.12 21.43
C GLY A 28 -25.63 22.89 22.22
N LYS A 29 -26.74 22.29 21.81
CA LYS A 29 -27.25 21.01 22.35
C LYS A 29 -26.83 19.87 21.43
N GLU A 30 -26.62 18.66 21.94
CA GLU A 30 -26.13 17.51 21.15
C GLU A 30 -26.97 17.21 19.89
N GLN A 31 -28.27 17.50 19.95
CA GLN A 31 -29.20 17.42 18.80
C GLN A 31 -28.79 18.33 17.63
N ASP A 32 -28.19 19.49 17.92
CA ASP A 32 -27.77 20.53 16.97
C ASP A 32 -26.26 20.45 16.69
N ARG A 33 -25.59 19.36 17.12
CA ARG A 33 -24.15 19.19 16.92
C ARG A 33 -23.81 19.09 15.44
N PRO A 34 -22.91 19.95 14.92
CA PRO A 34 -22.51 19.94 13.52
C PRO A 34 -22.05 18.55 13.07
N ALA A 35 -22.53 18.09 11.91
CA ALA A 35 -22.19 16.78 11.35
C ALA A 35 -20.66 16.57 11.23
N ILE A 36 -19.92 17.62 10.87
CA ILE A 36 -18.47 17.58 10.74
C ILE A 36 -17.74 17.21 12.05
N LEU A 37 -18.33 17.50 13.23
CA LEU A 37 -17.76 17.11 14.52
C LEU A 37 -18.06 15.64 14.85
N LYS A 38 -19.13 15.07 14.29
CA LYS A 38 -19.49 13.65 14.45
C LYS A 38 -18.59 12.75 13.62
N GLU A 39 -18.04 13.25 12.52
CA GLU A 39 -17.11 12.52 11.62
C GLU A 39 -15.63 12.69 12.01
N LYS A 40 -15.35 13.25 13.19
CA LYS A 40 -13.98 13.43 13.67
C LYS A 40 -13.34 12.07 13.95
N LEU A 41 -12.29 11.76 13.19
CA LEU A 41 -11.48 10.56 13.42
C LEU A 41 -10.80 10.60 14.79
N SER A 42 -10.95 9.52 15.53
CA SER A 42 -10.27 9.22 16.78
C SER A 42 -8.77 9.00 16.59
N LEU A 43 -8.02 9.01 17.69
CA LEU A 43 -6.57 8.75 17.65
C LEU A 43 -6.25 7.36 17.07
N GLU A 44 -7.02 6.33 17.41
CA GLU A 44 -6.83 4.97 16.89
C GLU A 44 -7.10 4.91 15.38
N GLU A 45 -8.14 5.59 14.89
CA GLU A 45 -8.43 5.65 13.46
C GLU A 45 -7.31 6.37 12.68
N TRP A 46 -6.72 7.42 13.26
CA TRP A 46 -5.55 8.07 12.67
C TRP A 46 -4.32 7.15 12.61
N LYS A 47 -4.13 6.25 13.59
CA LYS A 47 -3.07 5.22 13.54
C LYS A 47 -3.31 4.25 12.38
N VAL A 48 -4.56 3.85 12.13
CA VAL A 48 -4.91 3.02 10.97
C VAL A 48 -4.59 3.75 9.66
N VAL A 49 -4.95 5.03 9.55
CA VAL A 49 -4.64 5.83 8.35
C VAL A 49 -3.13 5.90 8.10
N ALA A 50 -2.33 6.09 9.15
CA ALA A 50 -0.87 6.09 9.04
C ALA A 50 -0.33 4.73 8.60
N ALA A 51 -0.82 3.62 9.18
CA ALA A 51 -0.43 2.28 8.80
C ALA A 51 -0.77 1.96 7.33
N VAL A 52 -1.99 2.31 6.90
CA VAL A 52 -2.42 2.16 5.49
C VAL A 52 -1.55 2.99 4.56
N GLN A 53 -1.17 4.22 4.96
CA GLN A 53 -0.25 5.03 4.17
C GLN A 53 1.11 4.35 3.97
N LYS A 54 1.69 3.76 5.02
CA LYS A 54 2.96 3.03 4.93
C LYS A 54 2.84 1.85 3.96
N ILE A 55 1.78 1.05 4.07
CA ILE A 55 1.53 -0.07 3.15
C ILE A 55 1.45 0.42 1.70
N LEU A 56 0.72 1.51 1.44
CA LEU A 56 0.50 2.04 0.10
C LEU A 56 1.74 2.67 -0.54
N GLN A 57 2.81 2.92 0.21
CA GLN A 57 4.03 3.50 -0.36
C GLN A 57 4.63 2.60 -1.45
N LEU A 58 4.74 1.29 -1.19
CA LEU A 58 5.31 0.37 -2.15
C LEU A 58 4.43 0.22 -3.40
N PHE A 59 3.10 0.29 -3.25
CA PHE A 59 2.16 0.37 -4.37
C PHE A 59 2.37 1.60 -5.25
N LYS A 60 2.68 2.75 -4.64
CA LYS A 60 3.02 3.97 -5.39
C LYS A 60 4.32 3.80 -6.17
N VAL A 61 5.35 3.20 -5.58
CA VAL A 61 6.63 2.92 -6.26
C VAL A 61 6.42 1.94 -7.41
N ALA A 62 5.74 0.83 -7.17
CA ALA A 62 5.35 -0.16 -8.16
C ALA A 62 4.58 0.46 -9.33
N SER A 63 3.56 1.27 -9.04
CA SER A 63 2.76 1.92 -10.08
C SER A 63 3.58 2.88 -10.93
N LYS A 64 4.51 3.64 -10.33
CA LYS A 64 5.40 4.53 -11.10
C LYS A 64 6.34 3.74 -12.00
N GLN A 65 6.88 2.63 -11.52
CA GLN A 65 7.72 1.74 -12.31
C GLN A 65 6.96 1.22 -13.54
N LEU A 66 5.75 0.67 -13.34
CA LEU A 66 4.93 0.13 -14.41
C LEU A 66 4.42 1.20 -15.41
N GLN A 67 4.41 2.48 -15.02
CA GLN A 67 4.07 3.60 -15.91
C GLN A 67 5.27 4.11 -16.72
N GLY A 68 6.44 3.48 -16.60
CA GLY A 68 7.68 3.93 -17.25
C GLY A 68 8.33 5.13 -16.56
N ALA A 69 7.83 5.54 -15.39
CA ALA A 69 8.41 6.59 -14.54
C ALA A 69 9.32 6.01 -13.43
N GLY A 70 9.94 4.86 -13.70
CA GLY A 70 10.89 4.21 -12.81
C GLY A 70 12.18 5.01 -12.62
N ILE A 71 12.96 4.69 -11.58
CA ILE A 71 14.26 5.33 -11.34
C ILE A 71 15.22 4.92 -12.46
N SER A 72 15.64 5.89 -13.28
CA SER A 72 16.60 5.67 -14.37
C SER A 72 17.86 4.96 -13.86
N GLY A 73 18.20 3.83 -14.49
CA GLY A 73 19.49 3.15 -14.30
C GLY A 73 19.55 1.99 -13.29
N LYS A 74 18.50 1.67 -12.51
CA LYS A 74 18.55 0.54 -11.55
C LYS A 74 17.36 -0.42 -11.55
N ARG A 75 16.16 -0.02 -11.99
CA ARG A 75 14.99 -0.91 -12.18
C ARG A 75 14.28 -0.50 -13.46
N SER A 76 13.79 -1.50 -14.17
CA SER A 76 13.29 -1.40 -15.55
C SER A 76 12.29 -0.23 -15.73
N THR A 77 12.45 0.52 -16.83
CA THR A 77 11.91 1.88 -17.03
C THR A 77 10.80 1.92 -18.08
N SER A 78 10.26 0.78 -18.50
CA SER A 78 9.44 0.69 -19.70
C SER A 78 7.96 0.38 -19.46
N GLY A 79 7.61 -0.16 -18.29
CA GLY A 79 6.27 -0.69 -18.06
C GLY A 79 5.96 -1.92 -18.92
N GLY A 80 7.00 -2.65 -19.33
CA GLY A 80 6.88 -3.83 -20.17
C GLY A 80 6.08 -4.93 -19.46
N PHE A 81 5.41 -5.77 -20.25
CA PHE A 81 4.64 -6.91 -19.73
C PHE A 81 5.50 -7.86 -18.87
N ASP A 82 6.79 -7.97 -19.12
CA ASP A 82 7.68 -8.80 -18.32
C ASP A 82 7.92 -8.26 -16.89
N GLU A 83 7.70 -6.96 -16.66
CA GLU A 83 7.92 -6.32 -15.36
C GLU A 83 6.76 -6.57 -14.38
N TYR A 84 5.53 -6.78 -14.86
CA TYR A 84 4.35 -6.92 -14.00
C TYR A 84 4.44 -8.13 -13.08
N PHE A 85 4.96 -9.27 -13.53
CA PHE A 85 5.08 -10.45 -12.68
C PHE A 85 5.96 -10.16 -11.46
N GLN A 86 7.15 -9.61 -11.69
CA GLN A 86 8.06 -9.24 -10.59
C GLN A 86 7.41 -8.22 -9.65
N VAL A 87 6.70 -7.23 -10.20
CA VAL A 87 6.07 -6.18 -9.40
C VAL A 87 4.91 -6.72 -8.57
N ILE A 88 4.04 -7.57 -9.12
CA ILE A 88 2.94 -8.17 -8.36
C ILE A 88 3.46 -9.11 -7.27
N GLU A 89 4.48 -9.93 -7.56
CA GLU A 89 5.10 -10.81 -6.55
C GLU A 89 5.70 -10.02 -5.40
N MET A 90 6.45 -8.96 -5.70
CA MET A 90 7.00 -8.07 -4.69
C MET A 90 5.90 -7.39 -3.85
N LEU A 91 4.76 -7.02 -4.45
CA LEU A 91 3.62 -6.49 -3.70
C LEU A 91 2.91 -7.54 -2.85
N LEU A 92 2.86 -8.80 -3.29
CA LEU A 92 2.34 -9.92 -2.49
C LEU A 92 3.24 -10.18 -1.28
N ASP A 93 4.55 -10.20 -1.47
CA ASP A 93 5.55 -10.33 -0.38
C ASP A 93 5.41 -9.21 0.64
N HIS A 94 5.27 -7.97 0.16
CA HIS A 94 5.06 -6.81 1.04
C HIS A 94 3.79 -6.91 1.87
N LEU A 95 2.69 -7.39 1.31
CA LEU A 95 1.46 -7.60 2.07
C LEU A 95 1.59 -8.76 3.08
N GLU A 96 2.39 -9.79 2.79
CA GLU A 96 2.72 -10.85 3.76
C GLU A 96 3.55 -10.31 4.92
N LEU A 97 4.60 -9.52 4.64
CA LEU A 97 5.37 -8.82 5.67
C LEU A 97 4.45 -7.91 6.50
N ALA A 98 3.53 -7.18 5.86
CA ALA A 98 2.57 -6.32 6.56
C ALA A 98 1.67 -7.09 7.52
N ILE A 99 1.30 -8.35 7.19
CA ILE A 99 0.53 -9.22 8.10
C ILE A 99 1.37 -9.63 9.32
N GLN A 100 2.67 -9.85 9.13
CA GLN A 100 3.64 -10.13 10.19
C GLN A 100 3.89 -8.90 11.07
N GLY A 101 3.72 -7.71 10.51
CA GLY A 101 3.78 -6.42 11.21
C GLY A 101 4.95 -5.54 10.84
N VAL A 102 5.60 -5.84 9.72
CA VAL A 102 6.71 -5.07 9.16
C VAL A 102 6.34 -4.65 7.75
N VAL A 103 6.72 -3.44 7.36
CA VAL A 103 6.54 -2.95 5.99
C VAL A 103 7.82 -2.31 5.52
N ILE A 104 8.07 -2.38 4.21
CA ILE A 104 9.19 -1.69 3.59
C ILE A 104 8.75 -0.29 3.20
N GLU A 105 9.44 0.72 3.73
CA GLU A 105 9.20 2.14 3.47
C GLU A 105 10.40 2.77 2.78
N GLU A 106 10.16 3.67 1.81
CA GLU A 106 11.23 4.45 1.16
C GLU A 106 11.49 5.70 2.00
N ASN A 107 12.68 5.79 2.60
CA ASN A 107 13.10 6.97 3.36
C ASN A 107 13.47 8.14 2.43
N HIS A 108 13.73 9.32 3.00
CA HIS A 108 14.11 10.56 2.31
C HIS A 108 15.34 10.38 1.40
N ASP A 109 16.26 9.50 1.78
CA ASP A 109 17.46 9.16 1.00
C ASP A 109 17.21 8.10 -0.08
N ARG A 110 15.94 7.77 -0.36
CA ARG A 110 15.50 6.71 -1.30
C ARG A 110 16.02 5.32 -0.95
N MET A 111 16.35 5.11 0.32
CA MET A 111 16.71 3.81 0.87
C MET A 111 15.46 3.12 1.39
N MET A 112 15.40 1.80 1.20
CA MET A 112 14.29 0.97 1.66
C MET A 112 14.61 0.48 3.07
N GLU A 113 13.75 0.80 4.03
CA GLU A 113 13.91 0.42 5.43
C GLU A 113 12.70 -0.38 5.92
N GLU A 114 12.95 -1.34 6.80
CA GLU A 114 11.90 -2.09 7.48
C GLU A 114 11.35 -1.29 8.65
N VAL A 115 10.04 -1.08 8.66
CA VAL A 115 9.34 -0.27 9.65
C VAL A 115 8.22 -1.10 10.27
N HIS A 116 8.08 -1.01 11.59
CA HIS A 116 6.97 -1.64 12.29
C HIS A 116 5.64 -0.94 11.99
N LEU A 117 4.64 -1.76 11.68
CA LEU A 117 3.33 -1.30 11.19
C LEU A 117 2.31 -1.09 12.31
N PHE A 118 2.40 -1.88 13.38
CA PHE A 118 1.36 -1.97 14.42
C PHE A 118 1.77 -1.36 15.76
N ASP A 119 2.85 -0.60 15.78
CA ASP A 119 3.31 0.11 16.97
C ASP A 119 2.20 1.03 17.49
N ASP A 120 2.07 1.07 18.82
CA ASP A 120 1.08 1.87 19.55
C ASP A 120 -0.40 1.59 19.23
N MET A 121 -0.72 0.59 18.40
CA MET A 121 -2.10 0.25 18.03
C MET A 121 -2.71 -0.76 19.01
N ASP A 122 -3.96 -0.54 19.41
CA ASP A 122 -4.68 -1.49 20.26
C ASP A 122 -4.90 -2.85 19.57
N ALA A 123 -5.11 -3.90 20.36
CA ALA A 123 -5.23 -5.27 19.86
C ALA A 123 -6.43 -5.48 18.90
N LYS A 124 -7.55 -4.78 19.12
CA LYS A 124 -8.75 -4.90 18.29
C LYS A 124 -8.51 -4.25 16.93
N THR A 125 -8.00 -3.03 16.91
CA THR A 125 -7.68 -2.29 15.69
C THR A 125 -6.61 -2.99 14.87
N ARG A 126 -5.56 -3.50 15.54
CA ARG A 126 -4.52 -4.34 14.92
C ARG A 126 -5.11 -5.58 14.26
N ARG A 127 -6.00 -6.30 14.95
CA ARG A 127 -6.65 -7.50 14.41
C ARG A 127 -7.48 -7.17 13.18
N LEU A 128 -8.28 -6.10 13.23
CA LEU A 128 -9.10 -5.66 12.10
C LEU A 128 -8.23 -5.28 10.89
N LEU A 129 -7.17 -4.48 11.10
CA LEU A 129 -6.26 -4.09 10.02
C LEU A 129 -5.58 -5.31 9.39
N LYS A 130 -5.12 -6.29 10.18
CA LYS A 130 -4.58 -7.56 9.65
C LYS A 130 -5.57 -8.29 8.75
N ILE A 131 -6.86 -8.32 9.09
CA ILE A 131 -7.90 -8.93 8.25
C ILE A 131 -8.00 -8.19 6.91
N TYR A 132 -8.02 -6.86 6.92
CA TYR A 132 -8.08 -6.08 5.68
C TYR A 132 -6.84 -6.26 4.80
N ILE A 133 -5.65 -6.36 5.40
CA ILE A 133 -4.41 -6.65 4.66
C ILE A 133 -4.50 -8.03 4.00
N LYS A 134 -4.99 -9.06 4.71
CA LYS A 134 -5.23 -10.40 4.15
C LYS A 134 -6.23 -10.38 2.99
N LEU A 135 -7.29 -9.58 3.09
CA LEU A 135 -8.24 -9.39 1.99
C LEU A 135 -7.59 -8.71 0.78
N GLY A 136 -6.75 -7.70 1.02
CA GLY A 136 -5.95 -7.05 -0.01
C GLY A 136 -5.01 -8.03 -0.71
N TRP A 137 -4.30 -8.86 0.06
CA TRP A 137 -3.43 -9.92 -0.46
C TRP A 137 -4.21 -10.92 -1.31
N LYS A 138 -5.35 -11.41 -0.81
CA LYS A 138 -6.20 -12.36 -1.55
C LYS A 138 -6.67 -11.78 -2.88
N LYS A 139 -7.05 -10.50 -2.89
CA LYS A 139 -7.46 -9.79 -4.11
C LYS A 139 -6.29 -9.65 -5.08
N LEU A 140 -5.10 -9.30 -4.60
CA LEU A 140 -3.90 -9.20 -5.44
C LEU A 140 -3.51 -10.57 -6.03
N ASN A 141 -3.61 -11.64 -5.24
CA ASN A 141 -3.34 -13.01 -5.67
C ASN A 141 -4.33 -13.49 -6.75
N ASP A 142 -5.60 -13.09 -6.66
CA ASP A 142 -6.58 -13.33 -7.72
C ASP A 142 -6.18 -12.64 -9.05
N TYR A 143 -5.65 -11.41 -8.99
CA TYR A 143 -5.11 -10.75 -10.19
C TYR A 143 -3.84 -11.42 -10.69
N TYR A 144 -2.96 -11.88 -9.81
CA TYR A 144 -1.78 -12.65 -10.18
C TYR A 144 -2.18 -13.91 -10.98
N GLY A 145 -3.20 -14.65 -10.52
CA GLY A 145 -3.74 -15.80 -11.24
C GLY A 145 -4.36 -15.47 -12.60
N LYS A 146 -4.73 -14.21 -12.87
CA LYS A 146 -5.17 -13.77 -14.19
C LYS A 146 -3.99 -13.42 -15.11
N LEU A 147 -2.86 -13.00 -14.54
CA LEU A 147 -1.63 -12.75 -15.29
C LEU A 147 -0.96 -14.03 -15.78
N THR A 148 -1.27 -15.20 -15.21
CA THR A 148 -0.74 -16.49 -15.69
C THR A 148 -1.47 -17.03 -16.93
N SER A 149 -2.34 -16.24 -17.58
CA SER A 149 -2.97 -16.63 -18.84
C SER A 149 -1.94 -16.88 -19.94
N THR A 150 -2.26 -17.82 -20.84
CA THR A 150 -1.38 -18.21 -21.97
C THR A 150 -0.98 -17.02 -22.84
N ALA A 151 -1.88 -16.05 -23.01
CA ALA A 151 -1.61 -14.83 -23.77
C ALA A 151 -0.51 -13.99 -23.12
N TYR A 152 -0.51 -13.87 -21.80
CA TYR A 152 0.47 -13.09 -21.07
C TYR A 152 1.86 -13.75 -21.09
N VAL A 153 1.90 -15.07 -20.85
CA VAL A 153 3.13 -15.87 -20.95
C VAL A 153 3.70 -15.79 -22.36
N ALA A 154 2.85 -15.89 -23.39
CA ALA A 154 3.28 -15.75 -24.78
C ALA A 154 3.90 -14.38 -25.07
N VAL A 155 3.32 -13.29 -24.59
CA VAL A 155 3.88 -11.93 -24.77
C VAL A 155 5.28 -11.81 -24.16
N VAL A 156 5.53 -12.41 -22.99
CA VAL A 156 6.87 -12.43 -22.38
C VAL A 156 7.83 -13.30 -23.18
N VAL A 157 7.44 -14.52 -23.57
CA VAL A 157 8.29 -15.46 -24.32
C VAL A 157 8.67 -14.92 -25.70
N PHE A 158 7.70 -14.31 -26.40
CA PHE A 158 7.88 -13.79 -27.75
C PHE A 158 8.45 -12.38 -27.80
N HIS A 159 8.79 -11.77 -26.65
CA HIS A 159 9.43 -10.47 -26.62
C HIS A 159 10.82 -10.56 -27.30
N PRO A 160 11.07 -9.86 -28.41
CA PRO A 160 12.27 -10.08 -29.25
C PRO A 160 13.58 -9.79 -28.50
N CYS A 161 13.54 -8.90 -27.50
CA CYS A 161 14.70 -8.57 -26.65
C CYS A 161 14.78 -9.42 -25.37
N LYS A 162 13.73 -10.16 -25.01
CA LYS A 162 13.59 -10.88 -23.73
C LYS A 162 13.04 -12.29 -23.99
N LYS A 163 13.84 -13.08 -24.72
CA LYS A 163 13.56 -14.48 -25.07
C LYS A 163 13.42 -15.37 -23.82
N TRP A 164 13.16 -16.66 -24.00
CA TRP A 164 13.06 -17.71 -22.97
C TRP A 164 14.03 -17.58 -21.76
N ARG A 165 15.29 -17.19 -21.99
CA ARG A 165 16.29 -16.97 -20.92
C ARG A 165 15.88 -15.91 -19.89
N ALA A 166 15.13 -14.88 -20.30
CA ALA A 166 14.61 -13.87 -19.39
C ALA A 166 13.58 -14.47 -18.43
N LEU A 167 12.74 -15.38 -18.93
CA LEU A 167 11.76 -16.13 -18.13
C LEU A 167 12.45 -17.08 -17.15
N GLU A 168 13.50 -17.79 -17.57
CA GLU A 168 14.30 -18.63 -16.65
C GLU A 168 14.98 -17.81 -15.55
N GLN A 169 15.54 -16.64 -15.88
CA GLN A 169 16.14 -15.75 -14.88
C GLN A 169 15.10 -15.16 -13.92
N LEU A 170 13.95 -14.73 -14.46
CA LEU A 170 12.79 -14.29 -13.69
C LEU A 170 12.34 -15.38 -12.71
N TRP A 171 12.18 -16.60 -13.21
CA TRP A 171 11.73 -17.76 -12.43
C TRP A 171 12.71 -18.13 -11.33
N ASN A 172 14.01 -18.08 -11.60
CA ASN A 172 15.06 -18.36 -10.62
C ASN A 172 15.25 -17.25 -9.58
N GLN A 173 14.76 -16.03 -9.85
CA GLN A 173 14.81 -14.89 -8.92
C GLN A 173 13.56 -14.77 -8.04
N LEU A 174 12.51 -15.55 -8.30
CA LEU A 174 11.32 -15.55 -7.47
C LEU A 174 11.65 -16.15 -6.09
N PRO A 175 11.26 -15.50 -4.98
CA PRO A 175 11.26 -16.14 -3.67
C PRO A 175 10.35 -17.38 -3.74
N SER A 176 10.68 -18.40 -2.94
CA SER A 176 10.19 -19.78 -2.99
C SER A 176 8.68 -20.02 -2.76
N ARG A 177 7.76 -19.25 -3.36
CA ARG A 177 6.32 -19.62 -3.45
C ARG A 177 6.06 -20.79 -4.41
N GLN A 178 7.11 -21.30 -5.04
CA GLN A 178 7.13 -22.59 -5.74
C GLN A 178 7.11 -23.75 -4.71
N THR A 179 5.98 -23.99 -4.02
CA THR A 179 5.53 -25.28 -3.44
C THR A 179 4.56 -25.04 -2.29
N SER A 180 3.31 -24.76 -2.59
CA SER A 180 2.19 -25.02 -1.66
C SER A 180 0.93 -25.19 -2.51
N GLY A 181 0.95 -26.26 -3.29
CA GLY A 181 -0.25 -26.87 -3.87
C GLY A 181 -0.81 -27.90 -2.91
#